data_AF-A0AA96RX98-F1
#
_entry.id   AF-A0AA96RX98-F1
#
_cell.length_a   1.000
_cell.length_b   1.000
_cell.length_c   1.000
_cell.angle_alpha   90.00
_cell.angle_beta   90.00
_cell.angle_gamma   90.00
#
_symmetry.space_group_name_H-M   'P 1'
#
loop_
_entity.id
_entity.type
_entity.pdbx_description
1 polymer ?
#
loop_
_entity_poly.entity_id
_entity_poly.type
_entity_poly.pdbx_seq_one_letter_code
_entity_poly.pdbx_strand_id
1 'polypeptide(L)' 'MNWSLLLLFILLFVLVVKTPAVLRLRSARDIAAFYGFWSLSFLVTLADMAELPQFRPLDWVRSIMQLLS' A
#
# COMPACT_ATOMS: atom_id res chain seq x y z
N MET A 1 -3.40 -11.08 14.05
CA MET A 1 -2.45 -11.42 12.97
C MET A 1 -1.93 -10.12 12.39
N ASN A 2 -0.62 -9.89 12.32
CA ASN A 2 -0.08 -8.62 11.86
C ASN A 2 -0.18 -8.53 10.32
N TRP A 3 -1.36 -8.11 9.85
CA TRP A 3 -1.67 -7.98 8.42
C TRP A 3 -0.74 -7.00 7.70
N SER A 4 -0.26 -5.99 8.40
CA SER A 4 0.65 -4.97 7.89
C SER A 4 2.02 -5.57 7.53
N LEU A 5 2.50 -6.53 8.32
CA LEU A 5 3.70 -7.32 8.02
C LEU A 5 3.56 -8.16 6.74
N LEU A 6 2.40 -8.81 6.56
CA LEU A 6 2.09 -9.58 5.35
C LEU A 6 1.97 -8.67 4.12
N LEU A 7 1.33 -7.52 4.26
CA LEU A 7 1.22 -6.51 3.20
C LEU A 7 2.60 -5.96 2.80
N LEU A 8 3.48 -5.67 3.76
CA LEU A 8 4.85 -5.27 3.48
C LEU A 8 5.60 -6.32 2.68
N PHE A 9 5.48 -7.60 3.05
CA PHE A 9 6.12 -8.68 2.32
C PHE A 9 5.63 -8.76 0.87
N ILE A 10 4.32 -8.64 0.65
CA ILE A 10 3.73 -8.61 -0.69
C ILE A 10 4.23 -7.38 -1.48
N LEU A 11 4.28 -6.20 -0.86
CA LEU A 11 4.76 -4.97 -1.51
C LEU A 11 6.22 -5.08 -1.95
N LEU A 12 7.08 -5.65 -1.10
CA LEU A 12 8.49 -5.91 -1.44
C LEU A 12 8.61 -6.95 -2.56
N PHE A 13 7.83 -8.02 -2.50
CA PHE A 13 7.79 -9.04 -3.55
C PHE A 13 7.36 -8.44 -4.90
N VAL A 14 6.28 -7.65 -4.91
CA VAL A 14 5.79 -6.96 -6.11
C VAL A 14 6.84 -6.02 -6.67
N LEU A 15 7.55 -5.27 -5.83
CA LEU A 15 8.65 -4.41 -6.26
C LEU A 15 9.69 -5.22 -7.05
N VAL A 16 10.25 -6.26 -6.44
CA VAL A 16 11.31 -7.07 -7.06
C VAL A 16 10.84 -7.74 -8.36
N VAL A 17 9.63 -8.29 -8.37
CA VAL A 17 9.10 -9.03 -9.54
C VAL A 17 8.71 -8.09 -10.68
N LYS A 18 8.14 -6.92 -10.40
CA LYS A 18 7.61 -6.02 -11.43
C LYS A 18 8.61 -4.97 -11.91
N THR A 19 9.62 -4.59 -11.13
CA THR A 19 10.67 -3.66 -11.55
C THR A 19 11.27 -3.99 -12.94
N PRO A 20 11.68 -5.22 -13.28
CA PRO A 20 12.25 -5.50 -14.60
C PRO A 20 11.24 -5.30 -15.73
N ALA A 21 9.96 -5.63 -15.51
CA ALA A 21 8.90 -5.40 -16.51
C ALA A 21 8.62 -3.90 -16.69
N VAL A 22 8.57 -3.15 -15.61
CA VAL A 22 8.31 -1.70 -15.60
C VAL A 22 9.46 -0.94 -16.28
N LEU A 23 10.71 -1.32 -16.03
CA LEU A 23 11.88 -0.72 -16.69
C LEU A 23 11.93 -1.05 -18.20
N ARG A 24 11.44 -2.22 -18.61
CA ARG A 24 11.34 -2.59 -20.04
C ARG A 24 10.33 -1.77 -20.81
N LEU A 25 9.28 -1.25 -20.17
CA LEU A 25 8.29 -0.40 -20.83
C LEU A 25 8.88 0.91 -21.37
N ARG A 26 10.04 1.37 -20.85
CA ARG A 26 10.72 2.63 -21.22
C ARG A 26 9.81 3.88 -21.25
N SER A 27 8.65 3.80 -20.61
CA SER A 27 7.67 4.89 -20.51
C SER A 27 7.82 5.55 -19.16
N ALA A 28 8.31 6.78 -19.14
CA ALA A 28 8.49 7.55 -17.90
C ALA A 28 7.17 7.72 -17.14
N ARG A 29 6.05 7.84 -17.85
CA ARG A 29 4.71 7.96 -17.26
C ARG A 29 4.30 6.70 -16.50
N ASP A 30 4.51 5.54 -17.09
CA ASP A 30 4.12 4.26 -16.46
C ASP A 30 5.02 3.91 -15.29
N ILE A 31 6.31 4.23 -15.41
CA ILE A 31 7.30 4.12 -14.33
C ILE A 31 6.88 5.03 -13.16
N ALA A 32 6.58 6.30 -13.42
CA ALA A 32 6.16 7.25 -12.40
C ALA A 32 4.84 6.84 -11.74
N ALA A 33 3.87 6.36 -12.52
CA ALA A 33 2.61 5.86 -11.98
C ALA A 33 2.84 4.64 -11.08
N PHE A 34 3.61 3.64 -11.54
CA PHE A 34 3.90 2.44 -10.76
C PHE A 34 4.59 2.76 -9.43
N TYR A 35 5.70 3.50 -9.47
CA TYR A 35 6.42 3.86 -8.25
C TYR A 35 5.63 4.83 -7.37
N GLY A 36 4.80 5.70 -7.95
CA GLY A 36 3.89 6.56 -7.21
C GLY A 36 2.88 5.76 -6.38
N PHE A 37 2.14 4.85 -7.02
CA PHE A 37 1.17 4.00 -6.30
C PHE A 37 1.84 3.05 -5.32
N TRP A 38 2.99 2.46 -5.70
CA TRP A 38 3.73 1.56 -4.83
C TRP A 38 4.24 2.29 -3.57
N SER A 39 4.88 3.46 -3.73
CA SER A 39 5.40 4.24 -2.59
C SER A 39 4.28 4.74 -1.68
N LEU A 40 3.15 5.19 -2.23
CA LEU A 40 1.97 5.57 -1.45
C LEU A 40 1.49 4.39 -0.60
N SER A 41 1.33 3.21 -1.21
CA SER A 41 0.87 2.00 -0.52
C SER A 41 1.85 1.56 0.58
N PHE A 42 3.15 1.65 0.30
CA PHE A 42 4.21 1.32 1.25
C PHE A 42 4.21 2.27 2.45
N LEU A 43 4.12 3.59 2.20
CA LEU A 43 4.06 4.61 3.25
C LEU A 43 2.83 4.45 4.13
N VAL A 44 1.66 4.18 3.55
CA VAL A 44 0.43 3.90 4.31
C VAL A 44 0.59 2.66 5.18
N THR A 45 1.17 1.59 4.63
CA THR A 45 1.40 0.35 5.41
C THR A 45 2.39 0.57 6.55
N LEU A 46 3.43 1.38 6.35
CA LEU A 46 4.36 1.76 7.41
C LEU A 46 3.71 2.67 8.47
N ALA A 47 2.91 3.65 8.04
CA ALA A 47 2.18 4.51 8.96
C ALA A 47 1.19 3.71 9.83
N ASP A 48 0.57 2.68 9.25
CA ASP A 48 -0.25 1.71 9.94
C ASP A 48 0.52 0.90 10.98
N MET A 49 1.72 0.42 10.61
CA MET A 49 2.60 -0.29 11.53
C MET A 49 3.15 0.59 12.66
N ALA A 50 3.35 1.89 12.40
CA ALA A 50 3.86 2.86 13.36
C ALA A 50 2.75 3.44 14.27
N GLU A 51 1.51 2.95 14.14
CA GLU A 51 0.33 3.46 14.87
C GLU A 51 0.16 4.98 14.75
N LEU A 52 0.66 5.57 13.65
CA LEU A 52 0.52 7.00 13.41
C LEU A 52 -0.98 7.34 13.25
N PRO A 53 -1.41 8.54 13.66
CA PRO A 53 -2.76 9.03 13.38
C PRO A 53 -2.87 9.30 11.87
N GLN A 54 -3.06 8.25 11.09
CA GLN A 54 -3.31 8.30 9.66
C GLN A 54 -4.80 8.53 9.42
N PHE A 55 -5.11 9.28 8.36
CA PHE A 55 -6.42 9.22 7.72
C PHE A 55 -6.62 7.78 7.24
N ARG A 56 -7.31 6.98 8.05
CA ARG A 56 -7.80 5.66 7.69
C ARG A 56 -9.19 5.86 7.12
N PRO A 57 -9.35 6.08 5.80
CA PRO A 57 -10.69 6.21 5.23
C PRO A 57 -11.54 5.01 5.62
N LEU A 58 -10.99 3.79 5.65
CA LEU A 58 -11.74 2.59 6.06
C LEU A 58 -12.25 2.58 7.52
N ASP A 59 -11.83 3.49 8.40
CA ASP A 59 -12.40 3.57 9.76
C ASP A 59 -13.89 3.95 9.73
N TRP A 60 -14.40 4.63 8.68
CA TRP A 60 -15.85 4.86 8.56
C TRP A 60 -16.62 3.54 8.41
N VAL A 61 -16.03 2.53 7.76
CA VAL A 61 -16.65 1.20 7.61
C VAL A 61 -16.76 0.52 8.98
N ARG A 62 -15.73 0.68 9.83
CA ARG A 62 -15.75 0.18 11.21
C ARG A 62 -16.85 0.87 12.03
N SER A 63 -17.00 2.19 11.88
CA SER A 63 -18.07 2.95 12.55
C SER A 63 -19.47 2.48 12.13
N ILE A 64 -19.68 2.17 10.85
CA ILE A 64 -20.96 1.62 10.37
C ILE A 64 -21.19 0.21 10.91
N MET A 65 -20.17 -0.65 10.92
CA MET A 65 -20.32 -2.01 11.48
C MET A 65 -20.63 -2.00 12.98
N GLN A 66 -20.07 -1.06 13.75
CA GLN A 66 -20.42 -0.87 15.16
C GLN A 66 -21.85 -0.35 15.38
N LEU A 67 -22.40 0.44 14.45
CA LEU A 67 -23.79 0.89 14.51
C LEU A 67 -24.79 -0.23 14.19
N LEU A 68 -24.34 -1.30 13.51
CA LEU A 68 -25.17 -2.43 13.10
C LEU A 68 -25.07 -3.63 14.05
N SER A 69 -24.20 -3.58 15.08
CA SER A 69 -24.04 -4.59 16.13
C SER A 69 -24.77 -4.19 17.41
#